data_AF-A0A6A9USI3-F1
#
_entry.id   AF-A0A6A9USI3-F1
#
_cell.length_a   1.000
_cell.length_b   1.000
_cell.length_c   1.000
_cell.angle_alpha   90.00
_cell.angle_beta   90.00
_cell.angle_gamma   90.00
#
_symmetry.space_group_name_H-M   'P 1'
#
loop_
_entity.id
_entity.type
_entity.pdbx_description
1 polymer ?
#
loop_
_entity_poly.entity_id
_entity_poly.type
_entity_poly.pdbx_seq_one_letter_code
_entity_poly.pdbx_strand_id
1 'polypeptide(L)'
;MYRACAWQAARDGAETPEQIAAVVTGADLRVSTDPDDPRISINGTDVTQAIREPEVSASVSRVATVPEVRVDLVLRQQQIIAESRRGIVAEGRDITTVVAPHAPVRVLLVADPAARVARRQAELGERVDTEQVTDQVLRRDRDDSTVAAFTEAADGVTLVDSTHLSLDEVIDTIVALAEEVAR
;
A
#
# COMPACT_ATOMS: atom_id res chain seq x y z
N MET A 1 -5.10 1.63 2.92
CA MET A 1 -5.50 2.16 4.25
C MET A 1 -4.80 3.47 4.59
N TYR A 2 -3.47 3.53 4.71
CA TYR A 2 -2.74 4.76 5.05
C TYR A 2 -3.08 5.99 4.22
N ARG A 3 -3.30 5.85 2.90
CA ARG A 3 -3.72 7.00 2.05
C ARG A 3 -5.11 7.52 2.38
N ALA A 4 -6.05 6.66 2.78
CA ALA A 4 -7.37 7.10 3.23
C ALA A 4 -7.27 7.90 4.54
N CYS A 5 -6.43 7.41 5.46
CA CYS A 5 -6.10 8.13 6.69
C CYS A 5 -5.42 9.48 6.42
N ALA A 6 -4.48 9.54 5.48
CA ALA A 6 -3.83 10.79 5.07
C ALA A 6 -4.82 11.78 4.44
N TRP A 7 -5.72 11.29 3.58
CA TRP A 7 -6.80 12.10 3.01
C TRP A 7 -7.70 12.69 4.12
N GLN A 8 -8.10 11.87 5.10
CA GLN A 8 -8.95 12.33 6.20
C GLN A 8 -8.21 13.31 7.12
N ALA A 9 -6.95 13.02 7.49
CA ALA A 9 -6.13 13.89 8.32
C ALA A 9 -5.92 15.27 7.66
N ALA A 10 -5.67 15.31 6.35
CA ALA A 10 -5.56 16.55 5.60
C ALA A 10 -6.88 17.33 5.60
N ARG A 11 -8.01 16.64 5.40
CA ARG A 11 -9.35 17.24 5.42
C ARG A 11 -9.70 17.87 6.77
N ASP A 12 -9.28 17.23 7.86
CA ASP A 12 -9.55 17.68 9.22
C ASP A 12 -8.49 18.68 9.75
N GLY A 13 -7.49 19.03 8.93
CA GLY A 13 -6.42 19.95 9.31
C GLY A 13 -5.51 19.42 10.42
N ALA A 14 -5.37 18.10 10.52
CA ALA A 14 -4.49 17.46 11.51
C ALA A 14 -3.02 17.62 11.09
N GLU A 15 -2.25 18.37 11.88
CA GLU A 15 -0.87 18.70 11.57
C GLU A 15 0.15 17.96 12.44
N THR A 16 -0.17 17.75 13.72
CA THR A 16 0.72 17.08 14.68
C THR A 16 0.48 15.57 14.72
N PRO A 17 1.47 14.77 15.15
CA PRO A 17 1.31 13.33 15.33
C PRO A 17 0.10 12.95 16.19
N GLU A 18 -0.18 13.71 17.26
CA GLU A 18 -1.29 13.47 18.18
C GLU A 18 -2.64 13.74 17.51
N GLN A 19 -2.74 14.81 16.71
CA GLN A 19 -3.94 15.11 15.95
C GLN A 19 -4.19 14.04 14.88
N ILE A 20 -3.15 13.61 14.18
CA ILE A 20 -3.24 12.56 13.17
C ILE A 20 -3.69 11.25 13.82
N ALA A 21 -3.10 10.87 14.95
CA ALA A 21 -3.50 9.67 15.69
C ALA A 21 -4.97 9.72 16.12
N ALA A 22 -5.43 10.85 16.65
CA ALA A 22 -6.83 11.03 17.04
C ALA A 22 -7.80 10.90 15.86
N VAL A 23 -7.46 11.48 14.69
CA VAL A 23 -8.26 11.34 13.47
C VAL A 23 -8.33 9.88 13.01
N VAL A 24 -7.20 9.19 12.97
CA VAL A 24 -7.15 7.81 12.44
C VAL A 24 -7.86 6.83 13.37
N THR A 25 -7.57 6.89 14.67
CA THR A 25 -8.17 5.97 15.65
C THR A 25 -9.69 6.15 15.73
N GLY A 26 -10.18 7.39 15.64
CA GLY A 26 -11.61 7.70 15.63
C GLY A 26 -12.32 7.46 14.29
N ALA A 27 -11.60 7.16 13.21
CA ALA A 27 -12.19 7.02 11.89
C ALA A 27 -12.86 5.66 11.65
N ASP A 28 -14.02 5.70 11.03
CA ASP A 28 -14.71 4.55 10.46
C ASP A 28 -14.12 4.25 9.06
N LEU A 29 -13.00 3.54 9.04
CA LEU A 29 -12.31 3.11 7.83
C LEU A 29 -12.81 1.73 7.40
N ARG A 30 -13.39 1.65 6.20
CA ARG A 30 -13.81 0.39 5.57
C ARG A 30 -13.07 0.14 4.27
N VAL A 31 -12.65 -1.11 4.08
CA VAL A 31 -11.99 -1.61 2.87
C VAL A 31 -12.81 -2.80 2.39
N SER A 32 -13.31 -2.72 1.16
CA SER A 32 -13.95 -3.86 0.51
C SER A 32 -12.92 -4.95 0.23
N THR A 33 -13.27 -6.20 0.54
CA THR A 33 -12.50 -7.40 0.21
C THR A 33 -13.09 -8.15 -0.99
N ASP A 34 -14.12 -7.57 -1.63
CA ASP A 34 -14.67 -8.07 -2.88
C ASP A 34 -13.79 -7.62 -4.06
N PRO A 35 -13.16 -8.55 -4.81
CA PRO A 35 -12.36 -8.19 -5.97
C PRO A 35 -13.17 -7.50 -7.08
N ASP A 36 -14.48 -7.71 -7.14
CA ASP A 36 -15.36 -7.10 -8.14
C ASP A 36 -15.87 -5.70 -7.73
N ASP A 37 -15.74 -5.30 -6.46
CA ASP A 37 -16.03 -3.95 -5.95
C ASP A 37 -14.88 -3.44 -5.05
N PRO A 38 -13.71 -3.11 -5.62
CA PRO A 38 -12.58 -2.61 -4.86
C PRO A 38 -12.85 -1.17 -4.39
N ARG A 39 -13.41 -1.04 -3.18
CA ARG A 39 -13.81 0.24 -2.59
C ARG A 39 -13.13 0.52 -1.27
N ILE A 40 -12.75 1.77 -1.05
CA ILE A 40 -12.27 2.28 0.24
C ILE A 40 -13.14 3.47 0.64
N SER A 41 -13.69 3.42 1.85
CA SER A 41 -14.43 4.54 2.43
C SER A 41 -13.91 4.90 3.81
N ILE A 42 -13.93 6.18 4.15
CA ILE A 42 -13.60 6.67 5.49
C ILE A 42 -14.69 7.64 5.96
N ASN A 43 -15.21 7.42 7.17
CA ASN A 43 -16.31 8.21 7.75
C ASN A 43 -17.52 8.33 6.81
N GLY A 44 -17.88 7.22 6.16
CA GLY A 44 -18.99 7.14 5.21
C GLY A 44 -18.74 7.78 3.83
N THR A 45 -17.57 8.37 3.60
CA THR A 45 -17.21 8.96 2.31
C THR A 45 -16.41 7.95 1.48
N ASP A 46 -16.85 7.68 0.24
CA ASP A 46 -16.04 6.92 -0.72
C ASP A 46 -14.84 7.75 -1.17
N VAL A 47 -13.65 7.25 -0.90
CA VAL A 47 -12.38 7.93 -1.20
C VAL A 47 -11.55 7.16 -2.22
N THR A 48 -12.10 6.13 -2.86
CA THR A 48 -11.39 5.17 -3.72
C THR A 48 -10.57 5.85 -4.82
N GLN A 49 -11.10 6.92 -5.43
CA GLN A 49 -10.40 7.71 -6.45
C GLN A 49 -9.52 8.80 -5.83
N ALA A 50 -10.05 9.54 -4.85
CA ALA A 50 -9.36 10.67 -4.22
C ALA A 50 -8.00 10.27 -3.60
N ILE A 51 -7.91 9.07 -3.00
CA ILE A 51 -6.65 8.58 -2.40
C ILE A 51 -5.55 8.25 -3.42
N ARG A 52 -5.84 8.32 -4.73
CA ARG A 52 -4.87 8.08 -5.81
C ARG A 52 -4.22 9.37 -6.31
N GLU A 53 -4.73 10.52 -5.88
CA GLU A 53 -4.22 11.83 -6.26
C GLU A 53 -2.79 12.06 -5.72
N PRO A 54 -1.97 12.84 -6.45
CA PRO A 54 -0.59 13.13 -6.05
C PRO A 54 -0.49 13.78 -4.67
N GLU A 55 -1.40 14.68 -4.33
CA GLU A 55 -1.40 15.42 -3.06
C GLU A 55 -1.56 14.47 -1.85
N VAL A 56 -2.47 13.51 -1.94
CA VAL A 56 -2.63 12.48 -0.90
C VAL A 56 -1.37 11.61 -0.81
N SER A 57 -0.82 11.22 -1.95
CA SER A 57 0.41 10.42 -2.00
C SER A 57 1.61 11.13 -1.35
N ALA A 58 1.71 12.45 -1.51
CA ALA A 58 2.76 13.25 -0.90
C ALA A 58 2.61 13.43 0.62
N SER A 59 1.40 13.27 1.15
CA SER A 59 1.11 13.42 2.59
C SER A 59 1.16 12.11 3.38
N VAL A 60 1.19 10.94 2.70
CA VAL A 60 1.05 9.64 3.35
C VAL A 60 2.16 9.34 4.36
N SER A 61 3.39 9.81 4.11
CA SER A 61 4.54 9.57 5.01
C SER A 61 4.35 10.24 6.38
N ARG A 62 3.64 11.37 6.45
CA ARG A 62 3.31 12.03 7.73
C ARG A 62 2.42 11.17 8.60
N VAL A 63 1.55 10.36 8.00
CA VAL A 63 0.66 9.43 8.71
C VAL A 63 1.38 8.12 9.01
N ALA A 64 2.12 7.60 8.03
CA ALA A 64 2.83 6.33 8.16
C ALA A 64 3.97 6.35 9.18
N THR A 65 4.50 7.52 9.53
CA THR A 65 5.55 7.69 10.56
C THR A 65 5.02 7.82 11.99
N VAL A 66 3.71 7.99 12.19
CA VAL A 66 3.12 8.08 13.54
C VAL A 66 2.99 6.67 14.14
N PRO A 67 3.69 6.33 15.24
CA PRO A 67 3.71 4.96 15.75
C PRO A 67 2.34 4.44 16.17
N GLU A 68 1.51 5.27 16.81
CA GLU A 68 0.17 4.90 17.24
C GLU A 68 -0.74 4.55 16.05
N VAL A 69 -0.64 5.31 14.95
CA VAL A 69 -1.35 5.02 13.71
C VAL A 69 -0.91 3.70 13.12
N ARG A 70 0.40 3.41 13.12
CA ARG A 70 0.91 2.14 12.61
C ARG A 70 0.34 0.95 13.40
N VAL A 71 0.35 1.05 14.74
CA VAL A 71 -0.20 0.00 15.61
C VAL A 71 -1.68 -0.25 15.30
N ASP A 72 -2.50 0.81 15.25
CA ASP A 72 -3.92 0.70 14.94
C ASP A 72 -4.16 0.09 13.55
N LEU A 73 -3.49 0.60 12.51
CA LEU A 73 -3.70 0.12 11.15
C LEU A 73 -3.19 -1.30 10.92
N VAL A 74 -2.11 -1.72 11.59
CA VAL A 74 -1.65 -3.12 11.54
C VAL A 74 -2.71 -4.05 12.16
N LEU A 75 -3.26 -3.70 13.32
CA LEU A 75 -4.33 -4.48 13.96
C LEU A 75 -5.57 -4.59 13.07
N ARG A 76 -6.01 -3.49 12.45
CA ARG A 76 -7.15 -3.50 11.51
C ARG A 76 -6.87 -4.37 10.29
N GLN A 77 -5.67 -4.32 9.72
CA GLN A 77 -5.28 -5.19 8.59
C GLN A 77 -5.30 -6.67 9.00
N GLN A 78 -4.75 -7.02 10.16
CA GLN A 78 -4.75 -8.38 10.68
C GLN A 78 -6.19 -8.89 10.92
N GLN A 79 -7.07 -8.04 11.44
CA GLN A 79 -8.48 -8.39 11.60
C GLN A 79 -9.16 -8.67 10.25
N ILE A 80 -8.99 -7.80 9.26
CA ILE A 80 -9.54 -8.00 7.90
C ILE A 80 -9.02 -9.32 7.29
N ILE A 81 -7.74 -9.63 7.48
CA ILE A 81 -7.14 -10.87 7.00
C ILE A 81 -7.77 -12.08 7.70
N ALA A 82 -7.89 -12.06 9.02
CA ALA A 82 -8.44 -13.16 9.82
C ALA A 82 -9.93 -13.44 9.54
N GLU A 83 -10.69 -12.41 9.18
CA GLU A 83 -12.12 -12.52 8.85
C GLU A 83 -12.36 -13.07 7.43
N SER A 84 -11.35 -13.08 6.56
CA SER A 84 -11.51 -13.57 5.19
C SER A 84 -11.64 -15.10 5.13
N ARG A 85 -12.78 -15.57 4.59
CA ARG A 85 -13.07 -17.01 4.44
C ARG A 85 -12.50 -17.64 3.18
N ARG A 86 -12.21 -16.85 2.14
CA ARG A 86 -11.78 -17.33 0.81
C ARG A 86 -10.28 -17.13 0.56
N GLY A 87 -9.53 -16.70 1.57
CA GLY A 87 -8.18 -16.17 1.40
C GLY A 87 -8.21 -14.68 1.06
N ILE A 88 -7.05 -14.02 1.13
CA ILE A 88 -6.92 -12.59 0.90
C ILE A 88 -5.55 -12.27 0.34
N VAL A 89 -5.49 -11.31 -0.58
CA VAL A 89 -4.24 -10.69 -1.04
C VAL A 89 -4.09 -9.37 -0.30
N ALA A 90 -3.02 -9.22 0.48
CA ALA A 90 -2.71 -7.99 1.19
C ALA A 90 -1.47 -7.33 0.54
N GLU A 91 -1.61 -6.07 0.14
CA GLU A 91 -0.55 -5.27 -0.48
C GLU A 91 -0.11 -4.15 0.47
N GLY A 92 1.20 -3.97 0.61
CA GLY A 92 1.79 -2.93 1.44
C GLY A 92 3.31 -3.08 1.56
N ARG A 93 3.94 -2.22 2.38
CA ARG A 93 5.40 -2.19 2.53
C ARG A 93 5.96 -3.21 3.53
N ASP A 94 5.18 -3.56 4.54
CA ASP A 94 5.59 -4.40 5.67
C ASP A 94 4.63 -5.56 5.91
N ILE A 95 3.87 -5.96 4.87
CA ILE A 95 2.91 -7.05 4.98
C ILE A 95 3.61 -8.36 5.32
N THR A 96 4.71 -8.67 4.63
CA THR A 96 5.41 -9.95 4.73
C THR A 96 6.26 -10.10 5.99
N THR A 97 6.50 -9.01 6.73
CA THR A 97 7.39 -8.98 7.90
C THR A 97 6.68 -8.56 9.19
N VAL A 98 5.61 -7.77 9.11
CA VAL A 98 4.89 -7.24 10.27
C VAL A 98 3.44 -7.70 10.30
N VAL A 99 2.68 -7.47 9.22
CA VAL A 99 1.22 -7.71 9.25
C VAL A 99 0.89 -9.20 9.20
N ALA A 100 1.48 -9.92 8.25
CA ALA A 100 1.25 -11.33 7.98
C ALA A 100 2.58 -12.08 7.79
N PRO A 101 3.47 -12.09 8.81
CA PRO A 101 4.79 -12.71 8.70
C PRO A 101 4.75 -14.22 8.49
N HIS A 102 3.62 -14.86 8.78
CA HIS A 102 3.39 -16.30 8.62
C HIS A 102 2.45 -16.62 7.45
N ALA A 103 2.21 -15.67 6.54
CA ALA A 103 1.45 -15.96 5.33
C ALA A 103 2.13 -17.09 4.55
N PRO A 104 1.37 -18.08 4.03
CA PRO A 104 1.95 -19.20 3.28
C PRO A 104 2.68 -18.76 2.01
N VAL A 105 2.21 -17.66 1.39
CA VAL A 105 2.84 -17.02 0.24
C VAL A 105 3.19 -15.59 0.64
N ARG A 106 4.47 -15.24 0.53
CA ARG A 106 5.00 -13.90 0.81
C ARG A 106 5.87 -13.46 -0.36
N VAL A 107 5.52 -12.34 -0.98
CA VAL A 107 6.20 -11.84 -2.19
C VAL A 107 6.73 -10.44 -1.92
N LEU A 108 7.97 -10.20 -2.34
CA LEU A 108 8.51 -8.86 -2.53
C LEU A 108 8.59 -8.59 -4.03
N LEU A 109 7.71 -7.70 -4.52
CA LEU A 109 7.68 -7.29 -5.93
C LEU A 109 8.56 -6.05 -6.12
N VAL A 110 9.62 -6.17 -6.91
CA VAL A 110 10.54 -5.07 -7.23
C VAL A 110 10.47 -4.71 -8.72
N ALA A 111 10.98 -3.52 -9.04
CA ALA A 111 11.27 -3.10 -10.40
C ALA A 111 12.24 -1.91 -10.38
N ASP A 112 13.02 -1.77 -11.45
CA ASP A 112 13.87 -0.61 -11.66
C ASP A 112 13.08 0.70 -11.53
N PRO A 113 13.68 1.76 -10.95
CA PRO A 113 13.02 3.06 -10.84
C PRO A 113 12.47 3.57 -12.17
N ALA A 114 13.20 3.39 -13.28
CA ALA A 114 12.76 3.83 -14.60
C ALA A 114 11.46 3.14 -15.05
N ALA A 115 11.34 1.82 -14.83
CA ALA A 115 10.12 1.06 -15.15
C ALA A 115 8.94 1.53 -14.28
N ARG A 116 9.18 1.80 -13.00
CA ARG A 116 8.14 2.30 -12.08
C ARG A 116 7.66 3.70 -12.44
N VAL A 117 8.57 4.59 -12.83
CA VAL A 117 8.24 5.94 -13.34
C VAL A 117 7.42 5.85 -14.62
N ALA A 118 7.84 5.05 -15.58
CA ALA A 118 7.11 4.89 -16.86
C ALA A 118 5.68 4.38 -16.63
N ARG A 119 5.50 3.37 -15.76
CA ARG A 119 4.16 2.86 -15.38
C ARG A 119 3.32 3.94 -14.70
N ARG A 120 3.89 4.68 -13.75
CA ARG A 120 3.17 5.74 -13.02
C ARG A 120 2.79 6.90 -13.94
N GLN A 121 3.63 7.26 -14.90
CA GLN A 121 3.32 8.26 -15.89
C GLN A 121 2.17 7.83 -16.80
N ALA A 122 2.12 6.56 -17.21
CA ALA A 122 0.99 6.00 -17.94
C ALA A 122 -0.32 6.04 -17.13
N GLU A 123 -0.28 5.86 -15.80
CA GLU A 123 -1.46 5.96 -14.93
C GLU A 123 -1.98 7.41 -14.78
N LEU A 124 -1.09 8.39 -14.67
CA LEU A 124 -1.45 9.79 -14.46
C LEU A 124 -1.78 10.54 -15.77
N GLY A 125 -1.33 10.01 -16.90
CA GLY A 125 -1.46 10.60 -18.22
C GLY A 125 -0.45 11.73 -18.49
N GLU A 126 -0.48 12.27 -19.71
CA GLU A 126 0.50 13.24 -20.24
C GLU A 126 0.52 14.61 -19.52
N ARG A 127 -0.41 14.85 -18.58
CA ARG A 127 -0.55 16.15 -17.90
C ARG A 127 0.43 16.34 -16.74
N VAL A 128 1.15 15.30 -16.34
CA VAL A 128 2.13 15.36 -15.24
C VAL A 128 3.53 15.20 -15.81
N ASP A 129 4.41 16.12 -15.43
CA ASP A 129 5.80 16.13 -15.86
C ASP A 129 6.55 14.88 -15.36
N THR A 130 7.29 14.23 -16.25
CA THR A 130 8.08 13.03 -15.96
C THR A 130 9.07 13.26 -14.82
N GLU A 131 9.67 14.46 -14.74
CA GLU A 131 10.61 14.80 -13.66
C GLU A 131 9.89 14.82 -12.30
N GLN A 132 8.69 15.40 -12.26
CA GLN A 132 7.85 15.41 -11.07
C GLN A 132 7.40 14.01 -10.67
N VAL A 133 7.03 13.15 -11.63
CA VAL A 133 6.69 11.74 -11.33
C VAL A 133 7.90 10.99 -10.78
N THR A 134 9.08 11.23 -11.36
CA THR A 134 10.32 10.61 -10.91
C THR A 134 10.65 10.99 -9.47
N ASP A 135 10.61 12.28 -9.16
CA ASP A 135 10.86 12.77 -7.80
C ASP A 135 9.83 12.19 -6.81
N GLN A 136 8.55 12.14 -7.19
CA GLN A 136 7.50 11.55 -6.35
C GLN A 136 7.75 10.06 -6.05
N VAL A 137 8.12 9.27 -7.06
CA VAL A 137 8.39 7.83 -6.87
C VAL A 137 9.61 7.64 -5.96
N LEU A 138 10.73 8.30 -6.27
CA LEU A 138 11.98 8.14 -5.54
C LEU A 138 11.90 8.68 -4.11
N ARG A 139 11.28 9.84 -3.92
CA ARG A 139 11.07 10.41 -2.58
C ARG A 139 10.19 9.50 -1.75
N ARG A 140 9.11 8.95 -2.31
CA ARG A 140 8.24 8.02 -1.58
C ARG A 140 8.99 6.76 -1.17
N ASP A 141 9.84 6.20 -2.03
CA ASP A 141 10.66 5.04 -1.65
C ASP A 141 11.58 5.37 -0.48
N ARG A 142 12.23 6.54 -0.49
CA ARG A 142 13.09 7.00 0.61
C ARG A 142 12.28 7.15 1.90
N ASP A 143 11.16 7.86 1.85
CA ASP A 143 10.30 8.11 3.01
C ASP A 143 9.76 6.79 3.58
N ASP A 144 9.22 5.91 2.73
CA ASP A 144 8.70 4.60 3.13
C ASP A 144 9.82 3.73 3.76
N SER A 145 11.06 3.82 3.26
CA SER A 145 12.19 3.01 3.75
C SER A 145 12.61 3.35 5.19
N THR A 146 12.20 4.52 5.69
CA THR A 146 12.45 4.91 7.08
C THR A 146 11.56 4.16 8.08
N VAL A 147 10.44 3.60 7.62
CA VAL A 147 9.42 2.97 8.48
C VAL A 147 9.14 1.51 8.12
N ALA A 148 9.60 1.04 6.96
CA ALA A 148 9.41 -0.34 6.51
C ALA A 148 10.62 -0.84 5.69
N ALA A 149 10.95 -2.11 5.87
CA ALA A 149 11.98 -2.79 5.08
C ALA A 149 11.33 -3.51 3.89
N PHE A 150 11.50 -2.97 2.68
CA PHE A 150 10.95 -3.51 1.42
C PHE A 150 11.92 -3.38 0.24
N THR A 151 13.19 -3.12 0.50
CA THR A 151 14.24 -3.08 -0.54
C THR A 151 14.93 -4.43 -0.71
N GLU A 152 14.85 -5.29 0.30
CA GLU A 152 15.45 -6.62 0.32
C GLU A 152 14.42 -7.64 0.80
N ALA A 153 14.43 -8.83 0.20
CA ALA A 153 13.53 -9.90 0.60
C ALA A 153 14.00 -10.48 1.94
N ALA A 154 13.09 -10.53 2.91
CA ALA A 154 13.32 -11.23 4.17
C ALA A 154 13.29 -12.76 3.98
N ASP A 155 13.68 -13.50 5.00
CA ASP A 155 13.70 -14.97 4.94
C ASP A 155 12.30 -15.57 4.65
N GLY A 156 12.28 -16.48 3.66
CA GLY A 156 11.07 -17.07 3.12
C GLY A 156 10.12 -16.10 2.41
N VAL A 157 10.60 -14.92 1.99
CA VAL A 157 9.89 -14.01 1.07
C VAL A 157 10.44 -14.18 -0.34
N THR A 158 9.57 -14.50 -1.29
CA THR A 158 9.96 -14.67 -2.70
C THR A 158 10.16 -13.31 -3.35
N LEU A 159 11.36 -13.04 -3.87
CA LEU A 159 11.65 -11.85 -4.68
C LEU A 159 11.13 -12.07 -6.10
N VAL A 160 10.29 -11.17 -6.59
CA VAL A 160 9.83 -11.12 -7.98
C VAL A 160 10.28 -9.80 -8.58
N ASP A 161 11.17 -9.85 -9.57
CA ASP A 161 11.57 -8.67 -10.34
C ASP A 161 10.66 -8.51 -11.56
N SER A 162 9.85 -7.46 -11.53
CA SER A 162 8.91 -7.13 -12.61
C SER A 162 9.48 -6.18 -13.65
N THR A 163 10.77 -5.81 -13.60
CA THR A 163 11.36 -4.78 -14.48
C THR A 163 11.08 -5.00 -15.97
N HIS A 164 11.16 -6.25 -16.41
CA HIS A 164 10.94 -6.64 -17.81
C HIS A 164 9.70 -7.51 -18.02
N LEU A 165 8.85 -7.65 -16.99
CA LEU A 165 7.62 -8.43 -17.07
C LEU A 165 6.45 -7.53 -17.44
N SER A 166 5.59 -8.07 -18.30
CA SER A 166 4.23 -7.57 -18.53
C SER A 166 3.34 -7.84 -17.30
N LEU A 167 2.16 -7.21 -17.28
CA LEU A 167 1.18 -7.42 -16.21
C LEU A 167 0.78 -8.89 -16.11
N ASP A 168 0.48 -9.53 -17.26
CA ASP A 168 0.05 -10.93 -17.30
C ASP A 168 1.15 -11.87 -16.79
N GLU A 169 2.42 -11.64 -17.17
CA GLU A 169 3.54 -12.43 -16.66
C GLU A 169 3.74 -12.29 -15.14
N VAL A 170 3.52 -11.09 -14.59
CA VAL A 170 3.54 -10.87 -13.13
C VAL A 170 2.39 -11.62 -12.45
N ILE A 171 1.19 -11.55 -13.01
CA ILE A 171 0.01 -12.25 -12.48
C ILE A 171 0.27 -13.76 -12.49
N ASP A 172 0.69 -14.32 -13.63
CA ASP A 172 0.97 -15.75 -13.77
C ASP A 172 2.03 -16.23 -12.77
N THR A 173 3.09 -15.42 -12.58
CA THR A 173 4.14 -15.71 -11.59
C THR A 173 3.58 -15.78 -10.17
N ILE A 174 2.74 -14.82 -9.77
CA ILE A 174 2.16 -14.77 -8.42
C ILE A 174 1.15 -15.90 -8.21
N VAL A 175 0.32 -16.19 -9.22
CA VAL A 175 -0.67 -17.28 -9.17
C VAL A 175 0.02 -18.63 -9.03
N ALA A 176 1.09 -18.88 -9.79
CA ALA A 176 1.86 -20.12 -9.69
C ALA A 176 2.40 -20.37 -8.27
N LEU A 177 2.92 -19.34 -7.60
CA LEU A 177 3.37 -19.44 -6.20
C LEU A 177 2.23 -19.82 -5.25
N ALA A 178 1.02 -19.29 -5.47
CA ALA A 178 -0.14 -19.62 -4.65
C ALA A 178 -0.63 -21.05 -4.89
N GLU A 179 -0.61 -21.52 -6.14
CA GLU A 179 -0.97 -22.88 -6.49
C GLU A 179 0.01 -23.92 -5.94
N GLU A 180 1.30 -23.62 -5.86
CA GLU A 180 2.30 -24.53 -5.28
C GLU A 180 2.04 -24.83 -3.80
N VAL A 181 1.61 -23.82 -3.03
CA VAL A 181 1.33 -23.96 -1.60
C VAL A 181 -0.05 -24.57 -1.32
N ALA A 182 -0.96 -24.51 -2.29
CA ALA A 182 -2.29 -25.11 -2.19
C ALA A 182 -2.31 -26.63 -2.46
N ARG A 183 -1.21 -27.20 -2.98
CA ARG A 183 -1.03 -28.65 -3.21
C ARG A 183 -0.63 -29.39 -1.95
#